data_AF-A0AA43V3H2-F1
#
_entry.id   AF-A0AA43V3H2-F1
#
_cell.length_a   1.000
_cell.length_b   1.000
_cell.length_c   1.000
_cell.angle_alpha   90.00
_cell.angle_beta   90.00
_cell.angle_gamma   90.00
#
_symmetry.space_group_name_H-M   'P 1'
#
loop_
_entity.id
_entity.type
_entity.pdbx_description
1 polymer ?
#
loop_
_entity_poly.entity_id
_entity_poly.type
_entity_poly.pdbx_seq_one_letter_code
_entity_poly.pdbx_strand_id
1 'polypeptide(L)'
;MIHVLDFNDKIIDFLSTDDPSLVRAIHKRNVNDNSEMLELLISSERAEKFRKRHRVIIRDSNKQWREFIINWVQDTMDGYTEIECIASYLADITTAKPYAPGKFEKKTTSEALKDVLSDTGWEVSEQTEYDGLRTT
;
A
#
# COMPACT_ATOMS: atom_id res chain seq x y z
N MET A 1 6.87 -4.33 -12.40
CA MET A 1 5.52 -4.31 -12.98
C MET A 1 4.60 -3.66 -11.96
N ILE A 2 3.74 -2.77 -12.44
CA ILE A 2 2.78 -2.01 -11.65
C ILE A 2 1.39 -2.38 -12.18
N HIS A 3 0.49 -2.82 -11.32
CA HIS A 3 -0.88 -3.13 -11.69
C HIS A 3 -1.83 -2.11 -11.08
N VAL A 4 -2.86 -1.70 -11.82
CA VAL A 4 -3.93 -0.82 -11.34
C VAL A 4 -5.21 -1.62 -11.26
N LEU A 5 -5.86 -1.59 -10.09
CA LEU A 5 -7.06 -2.35 -9.80
C LEU A 5 -8.23 -1.41 -9.49
N ASP A 6 -9.41 -1.73 -10.02
CA ASP A 6 -10.65 -1.04 -9.64
C ASP A 6 -11.18 -1.50 -8.27
N PHE A 7 -12.35 -0.99 -7.89
CA PHE A 7 -13.00 -1.32 -6.61
C PHE A 7 -13.50 -2.76 -6.49
N ASN A 8 -13.52 -3.53 -7.58
CA ASN A 8 -13.92 -4.94 -7.60
C ASN A 8 -12.70 -5.86 -7.77
N ASP A 9 -11.51 -5.38 -7.42
CA ASP A 9 -10.22 -6.08 -7.53
C ASP A 9 -9.88 -6.52 -8.96
N LYS A 10 -10.49 -5.89 -9.97
CA LYS A 10 -10.18 -6.19 -11.36
C LYS A 10 -8.99 -5.36 -11.82
N ILE A 11 -7.99 -6.02 -12.40
CA ILE A 11 -6.90 -5.32 -13.09
C ILE A 11 -7.47 -4.58 -14.30
N ILE A 12 -7.36 -3.24 -14.27
CA ILE A 12 -7.85 -2.33 -15.30
C ILE A 12 -6.72 -1.69 -16.10
N ASP A 13 -5.48 -1.75 -15.60
CA ASP A 13 -4.28 -1.30 -16.29
C ASP A 13 -3.02 -1.95 -15.72
N PHE A 14 -1.91 -1.86 -16.46
CA PHE A 14 -0.59 -2.20 -15.96
C PHE A 14 0.52 -1.42 -16.66
N LEU A 15 1.62 -1.19 -15.94
CA LEU A 15 2.88 -0.67 -16.49
C LEU A 15 3.98 -1.71 -16.26
N SER A 16 4.61 -2.17 -17.34
CA SER A 16 5.80 -3.01 -17.25
C SER A 16 7.01 -2.17 -16.83
N THR A 17 8.09 -2.82 -16.43
CA THR A 17 9.33 -2.12 -16.01
C THR A 17 10.04 -1.43 -17.16
N ASP A 18 9.80 -1.87 -18.39
CA ASP A 18 10.33 -1.37 -19.65
C ASP A 18 9.32 -0.49 -20.41
N ASP A 19 8.17 -0.19 -19.81
CA ASP A 19 7.18 0.70 -20.40
C ASP A 19 7.78 2.11 -20.55
N PRO A 20 7.89 2.66 -21.78
CA PRO A 20 8.49 3.99 -22.00
C PRO A 20 7.67 5.12 -21.36
N SER A 21 6.41 4.86 -21.01
CA SER A 21 5.53 5.80 -20.33
C SER A 21 5.88 5.93 -18.85
N LEU A 22 6.58 4.95 -18.27
CA LEU A 22 7.01 4.97 -16.87
C LEU A 22 8.38 5.65 -16.75
N VAL A 23 8.38 6.92 -16.37
CA VAL A 23 9.63 7.69 -16.19
C VAL A 23 10.29 7.34 -14.87
N ARG A 24 9.49 7.18 -13.81
CA ARG A 24 9.99 6.95 -12.45
C ARG A 24 8.97 6.21 -11.60
N ALA A 25 9.46 5.29 -10.79
CA ALA A 25 8.72 4.68 -9.69
C ALA A 25 9.62 4.62 -8.45
N ILE A 26 9.22 5.30 -7.37
CA ILE A 26 9.96 5.32 -6.12
C ILE A 26 9.06 4.80 -5.00
N HIS A 27 9.48 3.71 -4.36
CA HIS A 27 8.89 3.20 -3.13
C HIS A 27 9.71 3.68 -1.93
N LYS A 28 9.06 4.35 -0.97
CA LYS A 28 9.67 4.80 0.29
C LYS A 28 8.90 4.19 1.45
N ARG A 29 9.64 3.65 2.43
CA ARG A 29 9.08 3.12 3.68
C ARG A 29 9.90 3.62 4.86
N ASN A 30 9.23 4.18 5.86
CA ASN A 30 9.82 4.59 7.11
C ASN A 30 9.00 4.03 8.27
N VAL A 31 9.59 3.10 9.01
CA VAL A 31 8.95 2.43 10.14
C VAL A 31 8.76 3.36 11.33
N ASN A 32 9.68 4.31 11.54
CA ASN A 32 9.63 5.23 12.69
C ASN A 32 8.46 6.20 12.58
N ASP A 33 8.16 6.66 11.36
CA ASP A 33 7.10 7.62 11.08
C ASP A 33 5.79 6.94 10.62
N ASN A 34 5.75 5.60 10.70
CA ASN A 34 4.64 4.77 10.22
C ASN A 34 4.15 5.17 8.81
N SER A 35 5.08 5.38 7.88
CA SER A 35 4.79 5.84 6.52
C SER A 35 5.32 4.87 5.47
N GLU A 36 4.51 4.67 4.43
CA GLU A 36 4.88 3.89 3.26
C GLU A 36 4.16 4.47 2.04
N MET A 37 4.94 4.93 1.05
CA MET A 37 4.45 5.65 -0.13
C MET A 37 5.05 5.11 -1.42
N LEU A 38 4.29 5.23 -2.49
CA LEU A 38 4.72 4.98 -3.87
C LEU A 38 4.50 6.23 -4.70
N GLU A 39 5.58 6.79 -5.19
CA GLU A 39 5.59 7.95 -6.10
C GLU A 39 5.84 7.46 -7.52
N LEU A 40 4.93 7.78 -8.45
CA LEU A 40 5.07 7.49 -9.87
C LEU A 40 5.15 8.79 -10.66
N LEU A 41 5.97 8.80 -11.70
CA LEU A 41 5.95 9.79 -12.76
C LEU A 41 5.74 9.06 -14.08
N ILE A 42 4.62 9.32 -14.74
CA ILE A 42 4.25 8.66 -16.00
C ILE A 42 3.83 9.68 -17.06
N SER A 43 3.82 9.30 -18.33
CA SER A 43 3.25 10.18 -19.38
C SER A 43 1.76 10.43 -19.12
N SER A 44 1.30 11.67 -19.31
CA SER A 44 -0.08 12.05 -19.01
C SER A 44 -1.11 11.27 -19.82
N GLU A 45 -0.73 10.83 -21.03
CA GLU A 45 -1.56 9.99 -21.90
C GLU A 45 -1.84 8.60 -21.30
N ARG A 46 -0.95 8.08 -20.44
CA ARG A 46 -1.18 6.79 -19.73
C ARG A 46 -1.74 6.95 -18.33
N ALA A 47 -1.96 8.18 -17.87
CA ALA A 47 -2.44 8.43 -16.52
C ALA A 47 -3.95 8.23 -16.32
N GLU A 48 -4.74 8.01 -17.37
CA GLU A 48 -6.21 7.97 -17.27
C GLU A 48 -6.72 6.99 -16.18
N LYS A 49 -6.15 5.79 -16.09
CA LYS A 49 -6.54 4.79 -15.09
C LYS A 49 -6.03 5.11 -13.68
N PHE A 50 -5.08 6.02 -13.55
CA PHE A 50 -4.55 6.49 -12.27
C PHE A 50 -5.34 7.67 -11.69
N ARG A 51 -6.22 8.34 -12.45
CA ARG A 51 -6.94 9.55 -12.00
C ARG A 51 -8.04 9.32 -10.97
N LYS A 52 -8.33 8.07 -10.62
CA LYS A 52 -9.31 7.72 -9.58
C LYS A 52 -8.58 7.10 -8.39
N ARG A 53 -9.28 7.02 -7.25
CA ARG A 53 -8.81 6.35 -6.03
C ARG A 53 -8.80 4.82 -6.16
N HIS A 54 -8.06 4.33 -7.16
CA HIS A 54 -7.83 2.92 -7.44
C HIS A 54 -6.72 2.36 -6.54
N ARG A 55 -6.62 1.03 -6.49
CA ARG A 55 -5.51 0.33 -5.84
C ARG A 55 -4.38 0.10 -6.84
N VAL A 56 -3.15 0.13 -6.35
CA VAL A 56 -1.93 -0.09 -7.13
C VAL A 56 -1.12 -1.19 -6.46
N ILE A 57 -0.77 -2.23 -7.21
CA ILE A 57 0.03 -3.35 -6.73
C ILE A 57 1.40 -3.35 -7.42
N ILE A 58 2.46 -3.44 -6.62
CA ILE A 58 3.85 -3.54 -7.09
C ILE A 58 4.60 -4.64 -6.34
N ARG A 59 5.74 -5.07 -6.88
CA ARG A 59 6.75 -5.78 -6.09
C ARG A 59 7.76 -4.80 -5.53
N ASP A 60 8.02 -4.87 -4.23
CA ASP A 60 9.09 -4.10 -3.60
C ASP A 60 10.48 -4.69 -3.94
N SER A 61 11.55 -4.05 -3.42
CA SER A 61 12.93 -4.50 -3.60
C SER A 61 13.21 -5.89 -3.01
N ASN A 62 12.40 -6.33 -2.04
CA ASN A 62 12.46 -7.67 -1.44
C ASN A 62 11.58 -8.68 -2.19
N LYS A 63 11.05 -8.31 -3.37
CA LYS A 63 10.16 -9.11 -4.22
C LYS A 63 8.81 -9.44 -3.56
N GLN A 64 8.44 -8.73 -2.48
CA GLN A 64 7.15 -8.89 -1.83
C GLN A 64 6.11 -8.02 -2.54
N TRP A 65 4.90 -8.57 -2.67
CA TRP A 65 3.78 -7.80 -3.19
C TRP A 65 3.34 -6.76 -2.16
N ARG A 66 3.17 -5.54 -2.64
CA ARG A 66 2.72 -4.39 -1.86
C ARG A 66 1.54 -3.77 -2.55
N GLU A 67 0.58 -3.32 -1.76
CA GLU A 67 -0.61 -2.65 -2.23
C GLU A 67 -0.66 -1.22 -1.70
N PHE A 68 -1.04 -0.32 -2.59
CA PHE A 68 -1.17 1.10 -2.36
C PHE A 68 -2.52 1.60 -2.85
N ILE A 69 -2.93 2.75 -2.37
CA ILE A 69 -4.12 3.47 -2.82
C ILE A 69 -3.66 4.80 -3.39
N ILE A 70 -4.13 5.13 -4.59
CA ILE A 70 -3.86 6.43 -5.20
C ILE A 70 -4.50 7.52 -4.34
N ASN A 71 -3.66 8.41 -3.81
CA ASN A 71 -4.07 9.47 -2.90
C ASN A 71 -4.10 10.83 -3.60
N TRP A 72 -3.13 11.08 -4.47
CA TRP A 72 -3.02 12.36 -5.17
C TRP A 72 -2.46 12.18 -6.58
N VAL A 73 -2.94 13.02 -7.50
CA VAL A 73 -2.57 12.99 -8.92
C VAL A 73 -2.50 14.42 -9.44
N GLN A 74 -1.40 14.77 -10.10
CA GLN A 74 -1.19 16.09 -10.68
C GLN A 74 -0.48 16.00 -12.02
N ASP A 75 -1.00 16.72 -13.02
CA ASP A 75 -0.32 16.88 -14.30
C ASP A 75 0.78 17.94 -14.19
N THR A 76 1.93 17.64 -14.77
CA THR A 76 3.06 18.58 -14.91
C THR A 76 2.95 19.34 -16.23
N MET A 77 3.68 20.45 -16.36
CA MET A 77 3.69 21.24 -17.61
C MET A 77 4.37 20.52 -18.77
N ASP A 78 5.17 19.47 -18.50
CA ASP A 78 6.00 18.78 -19.48
C ASP A 78 5.33 17.52 -20.08
N GLY A 79 4.01 17.36 -19.91
CA GLY A 79 3.26 16.22 -20.45
C GLY A 79 3.39 14.93 -19.63
N TYR A 80 3.75 15.05 -18.35
CA TYR A 80 3.79 13.96 -17.39
C TYR A 80 2.73 14.14 -16.30
N THR A 81 2.47 13.08 -15.56
CA THR A 81 1.59 13.09 -14.40
C THR A 81 2.33 12.48 -13.22
N GLU A 82 2.39 13.24 -12.12
CA GLU A 82 2.83 12.78 -10.81
C GLU A 82 1.68 12.12 -10.09
N ILE A 83 1.93 10.93 -9.55
CA ILE A 83 0.95 10.14 -8.81
C ILE A 83 1.57 9.73 -7.48
N GLU A 84 0.90 10.07 -6.40
CA GLU A 84 1.27 9.64 -5.06
C GLU A 84 0.27 8.63 -4.55
N CYS A 85 0.78 7.48 -4.14
CA CYS A 85 0.00 6.43 -3.50
C CYS A 85 0.48 6.22 -2.05
N ILE A 86 -0.45 5.93 -1.16
CA ILE A 86 -0.18 5.58 0.25
C ILE A 86 -0.43 4.07 0.40
N ALA A 87 0.37 3.38 1.22
CA ALA A 87 0.14 1.96 1.47
C ALA A 87 -1.29 1.69 1.96
N SER A 88 -1.94 0.69 1.38
CA SER A 88 -3.36 0.44 1.61
C SER A 88 -3.67 0.13 3.07
N TYR A 89 -2.81 -0.65 3.74
CA TYR A 89 -2.98 -0.99 5.16
C TYR A 89 -3.00 0.25 6.05
N LEU A 90 -2.19 1.27 5.75
CA LEU A 90 -2.18 2.52 6.53
C LEU A 90 -3.50 3.27 6.34
N ALA A 91 -3.94 3.42 5.09
CA ALA A 91 -5.17 4.15 4.78
C ALA A 91 -6.42 3.44 5.32
N ASP A 92 -6.51 2.12 5.13
CA ASP A 92 -7.66 1.31 5.51
C ASP A 92 -7.76 1.18 7.04
N ILE A 93 -6.67 0.87 7.74
CA ILE A 93 -6.68 0.76 9.22
C ILE A 93 -6.94 2.11 9.88
N THR A 94 -6.39 3.21 9.35
CA THR A 94 -6.61 4.56 9.92
C THR A 94 -8.07 5.02 9.80
N THR A 95 -8.79 4.55 8.78
CA THR A 95 -10.19 4.92 8.52
C THR A 95 -11.19 3.85 8.99
N ALA A 96 -10.70 2.72 9.49
CA ALA A 96 -11.51 1.67 10.07
C ALA A 96 -12.26 2.15 11.33
N LYS A 97 -13.29 1.39 11.72
CA LYS A 97 -14.03 1.65 12.96
C LYS A 97 -13.06 1.68 14.14
N PRO A 98 -13.06 2.74 14.97
CA PRO A 98 -12.20 2.80 16.14
C PRO A 98 -12.40 1.59 17.06
N TYR A 99 -11.28 0.99 17.47
CA TYR A 99 -11.29 -0.07 18.47
C TYR A 99 -11.57 0.52 19.86
N ALA A 100 -12.44 -0.12 20.63
CA ALA A 100 -12.82 0.38 21.95
C ALA A 100 -11.62 0.35 22.92
N PRO A 101 -11.40 1.41 23.73
CA PRO A 101 -10.33 1.40 24.71
C PRO A 101 -10.45 0.23 25.69
N GLY A 102 -9.33 -0.45 25.96
CA GLY A 102 -9.30 -1.62 26.84
C GLY A 102 -7.89 -2.14 27.07
N LYS A 103 -7.78 -3.23 27.85
CA LYS A 103 -6.54 -3.97 28.06
C LYS A 103 -6.68 -5.38 27.53
N PHE A 104 -5.61 -5.90 26.96
CA PHE A 104 -5.50 -7.32 26.63
C PHE A 104 -4.83 -8.05 27.80
N GLU A 105 -5.58 -8.90 28.49
CA GLU A 105 -5.05 -9.76 29.56
C GLU A 105 -5.05 -11.21 29.09
N LYS A 106 -3.95 -11.93 29.34
CA LYS A 106 -3.80 -13.36 29.01
C LYS A 106 -4.02 -13.68 27.52
N LYS A 107 -3.73 -12.75 26.62
CA LYS A 107 -3.72 -12.94 25.16
C LYS A 107 -2.30 -12.90 24.62
N THR A 108 -2.01 -13.69 23.58
CA THR A 108 -0.79 -13.51 22.78
C THR A 108 -0.89 -12.24 21.92
N THR A 109 0.24 -11.84 21.31
CA THR A 109 0.27 -10.68 20.40
C THR A 109 -0.68 -10.89 19.22
N SER A 110 -0.69 -12.10 18.66
CA SER A 110 -1.56 -12.46 17.54
C SER A 110 -3.03 -12.47 17.93
N GLU A 111 -3.36 -13.00 19.12
CA GLU A 111 -4.74 -13.01 19.61
C GLU A 111 -5.27 -11.59 19.85
N ALA A 112 -4.43 -10.71 20.40
CA ALA A 112 -4.77 -9.30 20.58
C ALA A 112 -4.94 -8.58 19.23
N LEU A 113 -4.00 -8.77 18.29
CA LEU A 113 -4.09 -8.14 16.97
C LEU A 113 -5.27 -8.64 16.15
N LYS A 114 -5.63 -9.92 16.26
CA LYS A 114 -6.81 -10.48 15.59
C LYS A 114 -8.11 -9.84 16.09
N ASP A 115 -8.17 -9.50 17.37
CA ASP A 115 -9.29 -8.77 17.97
C ASP A 115 -9.33 -7.32 17.45
N VAL A 116 -8.18 -6.64 17.44
CA VAL A 116 -8.06 -5.23 16.96
C VAL A 116 -8.40 -5.10 15.48
N LEU A 117 -7.95 -6.02 14.65
CA LEU A 117 -8.17 -6.00 13.20
C LEU A 117 -9.54 -6.58 12.80
N SER A 118 -10.38 -6.97 13.76
CA SER A 118 -11.72 -7.44 13.46
C SER A 118 -12.50 -6.42 12.63
N ASP A 119 -13.20 -6.91 11.61
CA ASP A 119 -13.98 -6.10 10.66
C ASP A 119 -13.20 -5.10 9.79
N THR A 120 -11.85 -5.11 9.84
CA THR A 120 -11.02 -4.24 8.98
C THR A 120 -10.73 -4.83 7.60
N GLY A 121 -10.91 -6.15 7.43
CA GLY A 121 -10.48 -6.89 6.24
C GLY A 121 -8.98 -7.22 6.20
N TRP A 122 -8.20 -6.77 7.18
CA TRP A 122 -6.77 -7.08 7.32
C TRP A 122 -6.54 -8.28 8.24
N GLU A 123 -5.55 -9.09 7.89
CA GLU A 123 -5.18 -10.29 8.65
C GLU A 123 -3.86 -10.11 9.40
N VAL A 124 -3.72 -10.85 10.49
CA VAL A 124 -2.50 -10.91 11.28
C VAL A 124 -1.45 -11.74 10.54
N SER A 125 -0.24 -11.21 10.39
CA SER A 125 0.88 -11.94 9.78
C SER A 125 1.27 -13.15 10.62
N GLU A 126 1.72 -14.24 9.98
CA GLU A 126 2.30 -15.39 10.69
C GLU A 126 3.58 -15.02 11.46
N GLN A 127 4.25 -13.93 11.06
CA GLN A 127 5.48 -13.41 11.69
C GLN A 127 5.21 -12.47 12.87
N THR A 128 3.98 -12.44 13.38
CA THR A 128 3.56 -11.55 14.46
C THR A 128 4.15 -11.95 15.81
N GLU A 129 4.30 -13.25 16.04
CA GLU A 129 4.92 -13.73 17.27
C GLU A 129 6.44 -13.64 17.18
N TYR A 130 7.07 -13.25 18.29
CA TYR A 130 8.51 -13.30 18.42
C TYR A 130 8.95 -14.74 18.68
N ASP A 131 9.57 -15.38 17.67
CA ASP A 131 10.01 -16.78 17.73
C ASP A 131 11.31 -17.00 18.56
N GLY A 132 11.72 -16.03 19.38
CA GLY A 132 12.90 -16.17 20.24
C GLY A 132 14.26 -16.02 19.54
N LEU A 133 14.30 -15.92 18.21
CA LEU A 133 15.54 -15.81 17.45
C LEU A 133 16.16 -14.42 17.58
N ARG A 134 17.25 -14.32 18.36
CA ARG A 134 18.19 -13.21 18.27
C ARG A 134 18.89 -13.27 16.92
N THR A 135 18.54 -12.39 16.00
CA THR A 135 19.38 -12.12 14.83
C THR A 135 20.54 -11.22 15.29
N THR A 136 21.75 -11.79 15.31
CA THR A 136 23.02 -11.07 15.45
C THR A 136 23.47 -10.46 14.14
#